data_AF-A0A8H7M7R2-F1
#
_entry.id   AF-A0A8H7M7R2-F1
#
_cell.length_a   1.000
_cell.length_b   1.000
_cell.length_c   1.000
_cell.angle_alpha   90.00
_cell.angle_beta   90.00
_cell.angle_gamma   90.00
#
_symmetry.space_group_name_H-M   'P 1'
#
loop_
_entity.id
_entity.type
_entity.pdbx_description
1 polymer ?
#
loop_
_entity_poly.entity_id
_entity_poly.type
_entity_poly.pdbx_seq_one_letter_code
_entity_poly.pdbx_strand_id
1 'polypeptide(L)' 'MARYTSPETKAQIIALKKLEYSDRAIVQLLQPQTEVSHATVGRIWAKYGLTDRPLDRHDPIPGRPRKLTPATSDSPLWP' A
#
# COMPACT_ATOMS: atom_id res chain seq x y z
N MET A 1 -6.70 9.65 -6.37
CA MET A 1 -5.70 8.69 -6.90
C MET A 1 -4.90 8.14 -5.72
N ALA A 2 -4.90 6.82 -5.50
CA ALA A 2 -4.03 6.24 -4.47
C ALA A 2 -2.57 6.47 -4.87
N ARG A 3 -1.81 7.15 -4.00
CA ARG A 3 -0.39 7.44 -4.22
C ARG A 3 0.40 6.14 -4.07
N TYR A 4 0.55 5.40 -5.16
CA TYR A 4 1.36 4.18 -5.18
C TYR A 4 2.84 4.56 -5.32
N THR A 5 3.68 4.08 -4.40
CA THR A 5 5.14 4.19 -4.52
C THR A 5 5.62 3.25 -5.61
N SER A 6 6.49 3.73 -6.51
CA SER A 6 7.03 2.92 -7.60
C SER A 6 7.87 1.75 -7.05
N PRO A 7 7.98 0.62 -7.78
CA PRO A 7 8.87 -0.48 -7.38
C PRO A 7 10.31 -0.02 -7.18
N GLU A 8 10.79 0.90 -8.02
CA GLU A 8 12.13 1.50 -7.91
C GLU A 8 12.32 2.24 -6.58
N THR A 9 11.38 3.11 -6.20
CA THR A 9 11.52 3.86 -4.95
C THR A 9 11.37 2.95 -3.73
N LYS A 10 10.57 1.87 -3.80
CA LYS A 10 10.59 0.82 -2.76
C LYS A 10 11.96 0.14 -2.65
N ALA A 11 12.59 -0.20 -3.78
CA ALA A 11 13.91 -0.83 -3.80
C ALA A 11 14.99 0.09 -3.21
N GLN A 12 14.98 1.38 -3.57
CA GLN A 12 15.88 2.39 -3.01
C GLN A 12 15.71 2.52 -1.48
N ILE A 13 14.47 2.55 -0.98
CA ILE A 13 14.19 2.59 0.47
C ILE A 13 14.78 1.36 1.16
N ILE A 14 14.57 0.16 0.62
CA ILE A 14 15.08 -1.09 1.21
C ILE A 14 16.61 -1.09 1.21
N ALA A 15 17.24 -0.68 0.11
CA ALA A 15 18.70 -0.59 0.02
C ALA A 15 19.26 0.37 1.08
N LEU A 16 18.68 1.57 1.22
CA LEU A 16 19.12 2.54 2.23
C LEU A 16 18.88 2.07 3.67
N LYS A 17 17.78 1.36 3.95
CA LYS A 17 17.55 0.75 5.26
C LYS A 17 18.56 -0.35 5.58
N LYS A 18 18.95 -1.16 4.60
CA LYS A 18 20.01 -2.17 4.75
C LYS A 18 21.39 -1.55 5.00
N LEU A 19 21.61 -0.32 4.53
CA LEU A 19 22.78 0.52 4.84
C LEU A 19 22.64 1.29 6.17
N GLU A 20 21.67 0.92 7.00
CA GLU A 20 21.42 1.50 8.34
C GLU A 20 21.08 2.99 8.38
N TYR A 21 20.62 3.57 7.26
CA TYR A 21 20.13 4.95 7.27
C TYR A 21 18.83 5.07 8.09
N SER A 22 18.72 6.18 8.83
CA SER A 22 17.48 6.54 9.52
C SER A 22 16.36 6.89 8.54
N ASP A 23 15.11 6.67 8.92
CA ASP A 23 13.95 6.97 8.07
C ASP A 23 13.90 8.44 7.63
N ARG A 24 14.36 9.37 8.50
CA ARG A 24 14.46 10.80 8.16
C ARG A 24 15.52 11.07 7.09
N ALA A 25 16.69 10.44 7.20
CA ALA A 25 17.76 10.59 6.21
C ALA A 25 17.33 10.03 4.84
N ILE A 26 16.62 8.90 4.85
CA ILE A 26 16.08 8.30 3.62
C ILE A 26 15.11 9.26 2.92
N VAL A 27 14.19 9.88 3.66
CA VAL A 27 13.27 10.87 3.09
C VAL A 27 14.03 12.06 2.49
N GLN A 28 15.06 12.55 3.16
CA GLN A 28 15.87 13.67 2.66
C GLN A 28 16.64 13.32 1.38
N LEU A 29 17.18 12.09 1.27
CA LEU A 29 17.90 11.63 0.10
C LEU A 29 17.00 11.40 -1.12
N LEU A 30 15.74 11.02 -0.89
CA LEU A 30 14.76 10.75 -1.95
C LEU A 30 13.98 11.99 -2.40
N GLN A 31 14.03 13.07 -1.61
CA GLN A 31 13.56 14.38 -2.03
C GLN A 31 14.61 15.08 -2.91
N PRO A 32 14.20 15.88 -3.91
CA PRO A 32 12.84 16.25 -4.30
C PRO A 32 12.16 15.27 -5.28
N GLN A 33 12.83 14.17 -5.62
CA GLN A 33 12.42 13.29 -6.72
C GLN A 33 11.16 12.48 -6.42
N THR A 34 10.88 12.21 -5.14
CA THR A 34 9.69 11.46 -4.73
C THR A 34 9.05 12.01 -3.46
N GLU A 35 7.73 12.15 -3.45
CA GLU A 35 6.94 12.51 -2.26
C GLU A 35 6.76 11.29 -1.33
N VAL A 36 7.85 10.86 -0.68
CA VAL A 36 7.82 9.79 0.32
C VAL A 36 7.83 10.40 1.72
N SER A 37 6.87 10.00 2.56
CA SER A 37 6.88 10.33 3.99
C SER A 37 7.62 9.28 4.81
N HIS A 38 8.12 9.67 5.99
CA HIS A 38 8.79 8.72 6.91
C HIS A 38 7.88 7.52 7.26
N ALA A 39 6.57 7.73 7.39
CA ALA A 39 5.61 6.67 7.66
C ALA A 39 5.47 5.68 6.49
N THR A 40 5.73 6.12 5.25
CA THR A 40 5.79 5.26 4.07
C THR A 40 7.07 4.44 4.06
N VAL A 41 8.21 5.03 4.43
CA VAL A 41 9.49 4.32 4.60
C VAL A 41 9.35 3.15 5.59
N GLY A 42 8.82 3.42 6.78
CA GLY A 42 8.62 2.38 7.80
C GLY A 42 7.69 1.26 7.34
N ARG A 43 6.58 1.60 6.65
CA ARG A 43 5.66 0.59 6.08
C ARG A 43 6.33 -0.27 5.00
N ILE A 44 7.14 0.32 4.14
CA ILE A 44 7.87 -0.43 3.09
C ILE A 44 8.89 -1.35 3.72
N TRP A 45 9.66 -0.86 4.70
CA TRP A 45 10.64 -1.68 5.42
C TRP A 45 9.98 -2.88 6.10
N ALA A 46 8.92 -2.65 6.88
CA ALA A 46 8.20 -3.71 7.56
C ALA A 46 7.61 -4.74 6.58
N LYS A 47 7.10 -4.27 5.42
CA LYS A 47 6.42 -5.14 4.46
C LYS A 47 7.35 -5.93 3.54
N TYR A 48 8.48 -5.36 3.15
CA TYR A 48 9.36 -5.92 2.11
C TYR A 48 10.80 -6.12 2.57
N GLY A 49 11.31 -5.26 3.47
CA GLY A 49 12.70 -5.33 3.94
C GLY A 49 12.94 -6.42 4.97
N LEU A 50 11.93 -6.77 5.78
CA LEU A 50 12.01 -7.84 6.79
C LEU A 50 11.59 -9.23 6.26
N THR A 51 10.90 -9.29 5.13
CA THR A 51 10.22 -10.51 4.64
C THR A 51 10.71 -10.95 3.26
N ASP A 52 11.70 -10.25 2.67
CA ASP A 52 12.22 -10.42 1.30
C ASP A 52 11.13 -10.62 0.24
N ARG A 53 9.97 -9.97 0.45
CA ARG A 53 8.80 -10.11 -0.41
C ARG A 53 9.03 -9.41 -1.75
N PRO A 54 8.64 -10.01 -2.89
CA PRO A 54 8.81 -9.36 -4.18
C PRO A 54 7.99 -8.06 -4.28
N LEU A 55 8.60 -7.03 -4.86
CA LEU A 55 8.09 -5.64 -4.89
C LEU A 55 6.91 -5.41 -5.83
N ASP A 56 6.71 -6.33 -6.78
CA ASP A 56 5.67 -6.36 -7.81
C ASP A 56 4.35 -6.94 -7.31
N ARG A 57 4.37 -7.67 -6.18
CA ARG A 57 3.22 -8.42 -5.70
C ARG A 57 2.23 -7.51 -5.00
N HIS A 58 1.30 -6.99 -5.78
CA HIS A 58 0.07 -6.41 -5.29
C HIS A 58 -0.85 -7.54 -4.85
N ASP A 59 -0.94 -7.79 -3.55
CA ASP A 59 -2.01 -8.65 -3.05
C ASP A 59 -3.35 -8.03 -3.47
N PRO A 60 -4.27 -8.83 -4.04
CA PRO A 60 -5.61 -8.33 -4.32
C PRO A 60 -6.21 -7.82 -3.01
N ILE A 61 -6.65 -6.56 -3.01
CA ILE A 61 -7.43 -6.02 -1.90
C ILE A 61 -8.73 -6.80 -1.89
N PRO A 62 -9.06 -7.56 -0.82
CA PRO A 62 -10.32 -8.26 -0.76
C PRO A 62 -11.43 -7.25 -0.95
N GLY A 63 -12.24 -7.44 -1.99
CA GLY A 63 -13.37 -6.57 -2.29
C GLY A 63 -14.30 -6.52 -1.08
N ARG A 64 -14.90 -5.36 -0.82
CA ARG A 64 -15.92 -5.24 0.24
C ARG A 64 -17.03 -6.26 -0.08
N PRO A 65 -17.35 -7.20 0.83
CA PRO A 65 -18.41 -8.16 0.58
C PRO A 65 -19.70 -7.38 0.32
N ARG A 66 -20.31 -7.62 -0.84
CA ARG A 66 -21.57 -7.01 -1.22
C ARG A 66 -22.65 -7.64 -0.34
N LYS A 67 -23.17 -6.90 0.63
CA LYS A 67 -24.34 -7.34 1.40
C LYS A 67 -25.50 -7.51 0.43
N LEU A 68 -25.93 -8.74 0.19
CA LEU A 68 -27.16 -9.03 -0.53
C LEU A 68 -28.31 -8.56 0.36
N THR A 69 -28.95 -7.44 0.01
CA THR A 69 -30.28 -7.11 0.54
C THR A 69 -31.23 -8.19 0.05
N PRO A 70 -31.99 -8.86 0.94
CA PRO A 70 -33.03 -9.78 0.49
C PRO A 70 -33.99 -8.99 -0.40
N ALA A 71 -34.26 -9.52 -1.60
CA ALA A 71 -35.32 -9.00 -2.43
C ALA A 71 -36.62 -9.25 -1.67
N THR A 72 -37.27 -8.19 -1.21
CA THR A 72 -38.68 -8.24 -0.82
C THR A 72 -39.49 -8.50 -2.08
N SER A 73 -39.57 -9.77 -2.47
CA SER A 73 -40.57 -10.27 -3.40
C SER A 73 -41.88 -10.40 -2.64
N ASP A 74 -42.44 -9.26 -2.27
CA ASP A 74 -43.84 -9.16 -1.87
C ASP A 74 -44.41 -7.98 -2.68
N SER A 75 -44.75 -8.29 -3.93
CA SER A 75 -45.61 -7.43 -4.74
C SER A 75 -46.96 -7.36 -4.03
N PRO A 76 -47.47 -6.18 -3.63
CA PRO A 76 -48.86 -6.12 -3.18
C PRO A 76 -49.74 -6.41 -4.40
N LEU A 77 -50.52 -7.48 -4.31
CA LEU A 77 -51.71 -7.66 -5.13
C LEU A 77 -52.62 -6.45 -4.84
N TRP A 78 -52.70 -5.52 -5.78
CA TRP A 78 -53.67 -4.44 -5.75
C TRP A 78 -55.08 -5.04 -5.91
N PRO A 79 -56.08 -4.59 -5.13
CA PRO A 79 -57.49 -4.87 -5.43
C PRO A 79 -57.96 -4.13 -6.68
#